data_AF-A0A3M0Y1A8-F1
#
_entry.id   AF-A0A3M0Y1A8-F1
#
_cell.length_a   1.000
_cell.length_b   1.000
_cell.length_c   1.000
_cell.angle_alpha   90.00
_cell.angle_beta   90.00
_cell.angle_gamma   90.00
#
_symmetry.space_group_name_H-M   'P 1'
#
loop_
_entity.id
_entity.type
_entity.pdbx_description
1 polymer ?
#
loop_
_entity_poly.entity_id
_entity_poly.type
_entity_poly.pdbx_seq_one_letter_code
_entity_poly.pdbx_strand_id
1 'polypeptide(L)'
;MKRQSIFFTLLTSALLVALGIAFSVGLSQAQGPAPEGHLSVQGNVGTAFLYRGRLMDNGHPANGSYDFRFKLYDAETGGTQVGSTLTQDDISVSNGLFVVTLDFGDRAFNGEARWLEVAVRPGDSTGSYTTLSPRQPVLPVPYALALPGLRVEQNDTSPNLIGGYSGNRVTDGVAGATIGGDWRAMRATSCLLWT
;
A
#
# COMPACT_ATOMS: atom_id res chain seq x y z
N MET A 1 83.42 5.37 -27.18
CA MET A 1 82.37 5.25 -28.21
C MET A 1 81.10 4.48 -27.77
N LYS A 2 81.10 3.69 -26.67
CA LYS A 2 79.90 2.97 -26.16
C LYS A 2 78.86 3.81 -25.38
N ARG A 3 79.16 5.07 -25.05
CA ARG A 3 78.23 5.96 -24.29
C ARG A 3 77.25 6.72 -25.18
N GLN A 4 77.49 6.80 -26.50
CA GLN A 4 76.64 7.55 -27.43
C GLN A 4 75.46 6.72 -27.95
N SER A 5 75.60 5.39 -28.02
CA SER A 5 74.54 4.47 -28.44
C SER A 5 73.42 4.30 -27.41
N ILE A 6 73.72 4.44 -26.10
CA ILE A 6 72.73 4.30 -25.01
C ILE A 6 71.79 5.51 -24.96
N PHE A 7 72.32 6.71 -25.21
CA PHE A 7 71.52 7.94 -25.24
C PHE A 7 70.53 7.97 -26.41
N PHE A 8 70.91 7.41 -27.58
CA PHE A 8 70.02 7.37 -28.74
C PHE A 8 68.83 6.42 -28.54
N THR A 9 69.05 5.26 -27.90
CA THR A 9 67.97 4.31 -27.57
C THR A 9 66.99 4.84 -26.52
N LEU A 10 67.46 5.62 -25.54
CA LEU A 10 66.60 6.22 -24.51
C LEU A 10 65.72 7.35 -25.08
N LEU A 11 66.22 8.10 -26.06
CA LEU A 11 65.48 9.19 -26.71
C LEU A 11 64.36 8.66 -27.62
N THR A 12 64.58 7.53 -28.31
CA THR A 12 63.54 6.88 -29.14
C THR A 12 62.45 6.21 -28.31
N SER A 13 62.77 5.63 -27.13
CA SER A 13 61.75 5.09 -26.23
C SER A 13 60.90 6.19 -25.58
N ALA A 14 61.50 7.34 -25.25
CA ALA A 14 60.77 8.47 -24.70
C ALA A 14 59.76 9.06 -25.72
N LEU A 15 60.11 9.09 -27.00
CA LEU A 15 59.23 9.59 -28.07
C LEU A 15 58.08 8.62 -28.40
N LEU A 16 58.30 7.31 -28.28
CA LEU A 16 57.24 6.29 -28.43
C LEU A 16 56.28 6.26 -27.24
N VAL A 17 56.76 6.53 -26.02
CA VAL A 17 55.88 6.66 -24.84
C VAL A 17 55.08 7.96 -24.88
N ALA A 18 55.65 9.06 -25.38
CA ALA A 18 54.92 10.33 -25.52
C ALA A 18 53.82 10.29 -26.60
N LEU A 19 54.00 9.51 -27.67
CA LEU A 19 53.00 9.36 -28.73
C LEU A 19 51.87 8.37 -28.36
N GLY A 20 52.11 7.47 -27.40
CA GLY A 20 51.10 6.54 -26.86
C GLY A 20 50.11 7.18 -25.87
N ILE A 21 50.44 8.34 -25.30
CA ILE A 21 49.60 9.05 -24.31
C ILE A 21 48.64 10.05 -25.01
N ALA A 22 48.77 10.27 -26.32
CA ALA A 22 47.94 11.19 -27.08
C ALA A 22 46.70 10.55 -27.75
N PHE A 23 46.43 9.25 -27.55
CA PHE A 23 45.30 8.54 -28.17
C PHE A 23 44.24 8.00 -27.20
N SER A 24 44.23 8.46 -25.94
CA SER A 24 43.20 8.10 -24.95
C SER A 24 42.09 9.16 -24.79
N VAL A 25 41.90 10.03 -25.78
CA VAL A 25 40.77 10.99 -25.80
C VAL A 25 39.66 10.46 -26.70
N GLY A 26 38.68 9.76 -26.11
CA GLY A 26 37.43 9.32 -26.75
C GLY A 26 37.05 7.90 -26.29
N LEU A 27 35.87 7.61 -25.75
CA LEU A 27 34.60 8.31 -25.67
C LEU A 27 34.13 8.38 -24.21
N SER A 28 33.89 9.58 -23.70
CA SER A 28 33.01 9.70 -22.54
C SER A 28 31.59 9.46 -23.04
N GLN A 29 31.12 8.22 -22.92
CA GLN A 29 29.69 7.95 -23.07
C GLN A 29 29.01 8.72 -21.94
N ALA A 30 28.34 9.83 -22.28
CA ALA A 30 27.39 10.45 -21.40
C ALA A 30 26.21 9.47 -21.23
N GLN A 31 26.39 8.48 -20.34
CA GLN A 31 25.25 7.79 -19.76
C GLN A 31 24.50 8.85 -18.96
N GLY A 32 23.42 9.39 -19.55
CA GLY A 32 22.42 10.13 -18.78
C GLY A 32 21.98 9.27 -17.59
N PRO A 33 21.51 9.87 -16.49
CA PRO A 33 21.04 9.10 -15.33
C PRO A 33 20.09 8.01 -15.85
N ALA A 34 20.44 6.75 -15.57
CA ALA A 34 19.57 5.63 -15.86
C ALA A 34 18.17 5.97 -15.31
N PRO A 35 17.08 5.61 -16.03
CA PRO A 35 15.75 5.85 -15.49
C PRO A 35 15.71 5.24 -14.10
N GLU A 36 15.55 6.08 -13.09
CA GLU A 36 15.46 5.65 -11.71
C GLU A 36 14.41 4.55 -11.68
N GLY A 37 14.78 3.38 -11.18
CA GLY A 37 13.86 2.27 -11.04
C GLY A 37 12.63 2.81 -10.34
N HIS A 38 11.50 2.82 -11.06
CA HIS A 38 10.23 3.19 -10.47
C HIS A 38 10.07 2.26 -9.28
N LEU A 39 10.01 2.83 -8.07
CA LEU A 39 9.70 2.08 -6.88
C LEU A 39 8.28 1.55 -7.05
N SER A 40 8.14 0.38 -7.68
CA SER A 40 6.91 -0.37 -7.65
C SER A 40 6.77 -0.85 -6.21
N VAL A 41 5.98 -0.13 -5.40
CA VAL A 41 5.45 -0.68 -4.16
C VAL A 41 4.46 -1.76 -4.57
N GLN A 42 5.00 -2.92 -4.96
CA GLN A 42 4.23 -4.14 -5.17
C GLN A 42 4.36 -4.99 -3.92
N GLY A 43 3.98 -4.40 -2.79
CA GLY A 43 3.58 -5.14 -1.60
C GLY A 43 2.08 -5.36 -1.66
N ASN A 44 1.60 -6.47 -1.11
CA ASN A 44 0.18 -6.60 -0.78
C ASN A 44 -0.20 -5.39 0.08
N VAL A 45 -1.20 -4.62 -0.32
CA VAL A 45 -1.66 -3.47 0.47
C VAL A 45 -2.33 -4.06 1.72
N GLY A 46 -1.69 -3.89 2.88
CA GLY A 46 -2.26 -4.32 4.15
C GLY A 46 -3.56 -3.54 4.46
N THR A 47 -4.31 -4.04 5.43
CA THR A 47 -5.56 -3.41 5.91
C THR A 47 -5.31 -2.23 6.87
N ALA A 48 -4.04 -2.02 7.22
CA ALA A 48 -3.61 -0.94 8.08
C ALA A 48 -3.71 0.43 7.39
N PHE A 49 -4.14 1.44 8.14
CA PHE A 49 -4.16 2.83 7.70
C PHE A 49 -3.58 3.78 8.76
N LEU A 50 -3.10 4.93 8.31
CA LEU A 50 -2.63 5.99 9.21
C LEU A 50 -3.81 6.82 9.70
N TYR A 51 -3.88 7.00 11.01
CA TYR A 51 -4.80 7.91 11.66
C TYR A 51 -4.03 9.08 12.27
N ARG A 52 -4.39 10.31 11.86
CA ARG A 52 -3.84 11.55 12.40
C ARG A 52 -4.92 12.26 13.20
N GLY A 53 -4.67 12.44 14.49
CA GLY A 53 -5.59 13.12 15.40
C GLY A 53 -5.02 14.44 15.94
N ARG A 54 -5.91 15.26 16.50
CA ARG A 54 -5.55 16.40 17.34
C ARG A 54 -6.19 16.27 18.72
N LEU A 55 -5.38 16.18 19.76
CA LEU A 55 -5.77 16.17 21.15
C LEU A 55 -5.70 17.58 21.74
N MET A 56 -6.81 18.00 22.33
CA MET A 56 -6.91 19.25 23.10
C MET A 56 -7.20 18.88 24.55
N ASP A 57 -6.50 19.52 25.48
CA ASP A 57 -6.76 19.44 26.91
C ASP A 57 -7.13 20.82 27.42
N ASN A 58 -8.34 20.96 27.98
CA ASN A 58 -8.91 22.23 28.46
C ASN A 58 -8.77 23.40 27.46
N GLY A 59 -8.95 23.13 26.16
CA GLY A 59 -8.86 24.14 25.10
C GLY A 59 -7.43 24.45 24.61
N HIS A 60 -6.40 23.83 25.20
CA HIS A 60 -5.01 23.96 24.76
C HIS A 60 -4.53 22.68 24.05
N PRO A 61 -3.63 22.77 23.06
CA PRO A 61 -3.04 21.58 22.45
C PRO A 61 -2.25 20.77 23.49
N ALA A 62 -2.54 19.48 23.60
CA ALA A 62 -1.86 18.59 24.54
C ALA A 62 -0.39 18.32 24.15
N ASN A 63 0.45 18.00 25.13
CA ASN A 63 1.85 17.60 24.91
C ASN A 63 2.23 16.50 25.90
N GLY A 64 3.00 15.51 25.45
CA GLY A 64 3.48 14.41 26.29
C GLY A 64 3.13 13.04 25.72
N SER A 65 3.31 12.00 26.55
CA SER A 65 2.96 10.62 26.23
C SER A 65 1.51 10.33 26.63
N TYR A 66 0.74 9.73 25.74
CA TYR A 66 -0.65 9.35 25.98
C TYR A 66 -0.93 7.95 25.47
N ASP A 67 -1.75 7.21 26.20
CA ASP A 67 -2.30 5.95 25.70
C ASP A 67 -3.62 6.23 25.00
N PHE A 68 -3.81 5.57 23.86
CA PHE A 68 -5.03 5.65 23.08
C PHE A 68 -5.67 4.27 22.94
N ARG A 69 -7.01 4.26 22.95
CA ARG A 69 -7.82 3.12 22.53
C ARG A 69 -8.70 3.53 21.37
N PHE A 70 -8.71 2.66 20.36
CA PHE A 70 -9.49 2.84 19.15
C PHE A 70 -10.48 1.69 19.02
N LYS A 71 -11.73 2.04 18.72
CA LYS A 71 -12.80 1.08 18.44
C LYS A 71 -13.53 1.53 17.19
N LEU A 72 -13.89 0.58 16.35
CA LEU A 72 -14.68 0.82 15.16
C LEU A 72 -16.14 0.47 15.45
N TYR A 73 -17.08 1.29 14.97
CA TYR A 73 -18.51 1.09 15.14
C TYR A 73 -19.25 1.21 13.80
N ASP A 74 -20.42 0.57 13.73
CA ASP A 74 -21.35 0.62 12.60
C ASP A 74 -22.31 1.83 12.64
N ALA A 75 -22.21 2.68 13.66
CA ALA A 75 -23.02 3.89 13.81
C ALA A 75 -22.27 5.00 14.57
N GLU A 76 -22.67 6.25 14.29
CA GLU A 76 -22.11 7.46 14.93
C GLU A 76 -22.35 7.49 16.44
N THR A 77 -23.55 7.12 16.86
CA THR A 77 -23.96 7.03 18.27
C THR A 77 -24.64 5.67 18.50
N GLY A 78 -24.34 5.02 19.62
CA GLY A 78 -24.83 3.66 19.88
C GLY A 78 -24.12 2.64 18.98
N GLY A 79 -24.88 1.78 18.31
CA GLY A 79 -24.36 0.79 17.36
C GLY A 79 -23.62 -0.39 18.00
N THR A 80 -23.11 -1.26 17.13
CA THR A 80 -22.29 -2.42 17.49
C THR A 80 -20.84 -2.16 17.15
N GLN A 81 -19.93 -2.63 18.00
CA GLN A 81 -18.50 -2.58 17.71
C GLN A 81 -18.16 -3.56 16.57
N VAL A 82 -17.37 -3.10 15.61
CA VAL A 82 -16.83 -3.88 14.50
C VAL A 82 -15.36 -4.17 14.78
N GLY A 83 -14.98 -5.45 14.80
CA GLY A 83 -13.58 -5.86 15.04
C GLY A 83 -13.11 -5.67 16.48
N SER A 84 -11.80 -5.82 16.70
CA SER A 84 -11.16 -5.72 18.02
C SER A 84 -10.94 -4.27 18.46
N THR A 85 -10.76 -4.08 19.77
CA THR A 85 -10.22 -2.81 20.29
C THR A 85 -8.72 -2.77 20.03
N LEU A 86 -8.21 -1.67 19.47
CA LEU A 86 -6.78 -1.44 19.30
C LEU A 86 -6.30 -0.52 20.43
N THR A 87 -5.25 -0.93 21.13
CA THR A 87 -4.60 -0.12 22.16
C THR A 87 -3.23 0.31 21.66
N GLN A 88 -2.92 1.59 21.79
CA GLN A 88 -1.67 2.20 21.38
C GLN A 88 -1.14 2.96 22.60
N ASP A 89 -0.18 2.35 23.28
CA ASP A 89 0.40 2.90 24.50
C ASP A 89 1.57 3.82 24.16
N ASP A 90 1.83 4.78 25.04
CA ASP A 90 2.96 5.70 24.97
C ASP A 90 3.12 6.48 23.65
N ILE A 91 1.99 6.92 23.08
CA ILE A 91 2.00 7.72 21.85
C ILE A 91 2.41 9.15 22.18
N SER A 92 3.47 9.61 21.53
CA SER A 92 3.96 10.98 21.63
C SER A 92 2.99 11.95 20.96
N VAL A 93 2.46 12.88 21.76
CA VAL A 93 1.63 14.00 21.32
C VAL A 93 2.45 15.28 21.41
N SER A 94 2.51 16.03 20.31
CA SER A 94 3.22 17.31 20.23
C SER A 94 2.35 18.37 19.59
N ASN A 95 2.15 19.50 20.28
CA ASN A 95 1.24 20.56 19.88
C ASN A 95 -0.15 20.01 19.51
N GLY A 96 -0.63 19.08 20.33
CA GLY A 96 -1.88 18.35 20.16
C GLY A 96 -1.87 17.31 19.03
N LEU A 97 -0.86 17.25 18.16
CA LEU A 97 -0.86 16.33 17.02
C LEU A 97 -0.25 14.99 17.39
N PHE A 98 -0.85 13.92 16.88
CA PHE A 98 -0.31 12.57 16.92
C PHE A 98 -0.67 11.79 15.66
N VAL A 99 0.09 10.74 15.38
CA VAL A 99 -0.14 9.82 14.27
C VAL A 99 0.03 8.41 14.79
N VAL A 100 -0.90 7.52 14.43
CA VAL A 100 -0.84 6.09 14.73
C VAL A 100 -1.21 5.29 13.50
N THR A 101 -0.72 4.05 13.43
CA THR A 101 -1.17 3.07 12.43
C THR A 101 -2.22 2.18 13.07
N LEU A 102 -3.38 2.06 12.42
CA LEU A 102 -4.50 1.26 12.90
C LEU A 102 -4.79 0.15 11.90
N ASP A 103 -4.98 -1.08 12.40
CA ASP A 103 -5.37 -2.23 11.60
C ASP A 103 -6.48 -3.00 12.31
N PHE A 104 -7.70 -2.90 11.77
CA PHE A 104 -8.87 -3.63 12.28
C PHE A 104 -9.10 -4.96 11.55
N GLY A 105 -8.21 -5.32 10.62
CA GLY A 105 -8.32 -6.50 9.78
C GLY A 105 -9.20 -6.32 8.54
N ASP A 106 -9.18 -7.34 7.68
CA ASP A 106 -9.84 -7.38 6.36
C ASP A 106 -11.37 -7.28 6.42
N ARG A 107 -11.98 -7.82 7.48
CA ARG A 107 -13.44 -7.86 7.67
C ARG A 107 -14.03 -6.56 8.22
N ALA A 108 -13.20 -5.64 8.71
CA ALA A 108 -13.69 -4.41 9.32
C ALA A 108 -14.28 -3.43 8.29
N PHE A 109 -13.77 -3.46 7.05
CA PHE A 109 -14.14 -2.53 5.97
C PHE A 109 -14.73 -3.29 4.78
N ASN A 110 -16.05 -3.47 4.79
CA ASN A 110 -16.82 -4.22 3.79
C ASN A 110 -17.63 -3.30 2.84
N GLY A 111 -17.31 -2.00 2.80
CA GLY A 111 -18.03 -1.00 2.00
C GLY A 111 -19.17 -0.28 2.74
N GLU A 112 -19.49 -0.67 3.97
CA GLU A 112 -20.42 0.06 4.82
C GLU A 112 -19.75 1.24 5.54
N ALA A 113 -20.56 2.18 6.01
CA ALA A 113 -20.08 3.29 6.83
C ALA A 113 -19.51 2.78 8.16
N ARG A 114 -18.42 3.42 8.60
CA ARG A 114 -17.71 3.11 9.84
C ARG A 114 -17.40 4.38 10.62
N TRP A 115 -17.48 4.28 11.94
CA TRP A 115 -17.20 5.37 12.86
C TRP A 115 -16.12 4.96 13.85
N LEU A 116 -15.07 5.76 13.95
CA LEU A 116 -13.95 5.57 14.85
C LEU A 116 -14.23 6.27 16.19
N GLU A 117 -14.31 5.49 17.25
CA GLU A 117 -14.27 5.97 18.63
C GLU A 117 -12.81 6.02 19.09
N VAL A 118 -12.43 7.15 19.69
CA VAL A 118 -11.10 7.35 20.27
C VAL A 118 -11.29 7.59 21.76
N ALA A 119 -10.56 6.86 22.59
CA ALA A 119 -10.46 7.11 24.02
C ALA A 119 -9.00 7.32 24.40
N VAL A 120 -8.74 8.19 25.36
CA VAL A 120 -7.39 8.64 25.72
C VAL A 120 -7.19 8.68 27.23
N ARG A 121 -5.96 8.47 27.67
CA ARG A 121 -5.49 8.79 29.02
C ARG A 121 -4.01 9.22 28.98
N PRO A 122 -3.50 9.94 29.99
CA PRO A 122 -2.05 10.14 30.15
C PRO A 122 -1.31 8.80 30.18
N GLY A 123 -0.14 8.72 29.53
CA GLY A 123 0.59 7.44 29.35
C GLY A 123 1.12 6.82 30.65
N ASP A 124 1.36 7.64 31.67
CA ASP A 124 1.73 7.18 33.01
C ASP A 124 0.54 6.74 33.87
N SER A 125 -0.69 6.92 33.38
CA SER A 125 -1.91 6.64 34.13
C SER A 125 -2.36 5.19 33.97
N THR A 126 -2.64 4.51 35.09
CA THR A 126 -3.34 3.22 35.09
C THR A 126 -4.86 3.38 35.19
N GLY A 127 -5.37 4.61 35.13
CA GLY A 127 -6.78 4.93 35.26
C GLY A 127 -7.61 4.55 34.03
N SER A 128 -8.90 4.87 34.12
CA SER A 128 -9.86 4.74 33.01
C SER A 128 -9.53 5.71 31.87
N TYR A 129 -9.83 5.31 30.64
CA TYR A 129 -9.72 6.20 29.49
C TYR A 129 -10.95 7.09 29.39
N THR A 130 -10.75 8.32 28.94
CA THR A 130 -11.79 9.27 28.59
C THR A 130 -12.12 9.13 27.10
N THR A 131 -13.38 8.83 26.77
CA THR A 131 -13.83 8.79 25.37
C THR A 131 -13.97 10.21 24.81
N LEU A 132 -13.41 10.42 23.62
CA LEU A 132 -13.51 11.65 22.85
C LEU A 132 -14.75 11.56 21.94
N SER A 133 -15.70 12.46 22.16
CA SER A 133 -16.94 12.55 21.39
C SER A 133 -16.97 13.81 20.52
N PRO A 134 -17.62 13.76 19.34
CA PRO A 134 -18.29 12.60 18.73
C PRO A 134 -17.32 11.62 18.07
N ARG A 135 -17.80 10.41 17.73
CA ARG A 135 -17.07 9.46 16.89
C ARG A 135 -16.83 10.05 15.50
N GLN A 136 -15.69 9.72 14.92
CA GLN A 136 -15.28 10.29 13.64
C GLN A 136 -15.60 9.33 12.49
N PRO A 137 -16.24 9.78 11.40
CA PRO A 137 -16.47 8.91 10.25
C PRO A 137 -15.15 8.50 9.60
N VAL A 138 -15.00 7.23 9.28
CA VAL A 138 -13.86 6.73 8.48
C VAL A 138 -14.22 6.87 7.01
N LEU A 139 -13.57 7.82 6.35
CA LEU A 139 -13.82 8.12 4.94
C LEU A 139 -13.01 7.19 4.03
N PRO A 140 -13.56 6.78 2.88
CA PRO A 140 -12.83 6.00 1.90
C PRO A 140 -11.66 6.80 1.32
N VAL A 141 -10.52 6.14 1.13
CA VAL A 141 -9.38 6.73 0.40
C VAL A 141 -9.72 6.76 -1.09
N PRO A 142 -9.41 7.83 -1.85
CA PRO A 142 -9.84 7.98 -3.25
C PRO A 142 -9.47 6.81 -4.18
N TYR A 143 -8.34 6.13 -3.97
CA TYR A 143 -7.98 4.94 -4.76
C TYR A 143 -8.96 3.78 -4.56
N ALA A 144 -9.59 3.67 -3.38
CA ALA A 144 -10.63 2.67 -3.11
C ALA A 144 -11.95 2.97 -3.85
N LEU A 145 -12.20 4.23 -4.22
CA LEU A 145 -13.41 4.64 -4.96
C LEU A 145 -13.31 4.42 -6.47
N ALA A 146 -12.15 4.03 -7.00
CA ALA A 146 -11.99 3.80 -8.45
C ALA A 146 -12.79 2.59 -8.97
N LEU A 147 -13.41 1.81 -8.08
CA LEU A 147 -14.12 0.56 -8.39
C LEU A 147 -15.52 0.51 -7.75
N PRO A 148 -16.40 1.49 -7.99
CA PRO A 148 -17.77 1.47 -7.45
C PRO A 148 -18.54 0.33 -8.12
N GLY A 149 -18.69 -0.80 -7.43
CA GLY A 149 -19.35 -2.01 -7.94
C GLY A 149 -18.47 -3.27 -7.96
N LEU A 150 -17.21 -3.18 -7.53
CA LEU A 150 -16.34 -4.35 -7.44
C LEU A 150 -16.41 -4.98 -6.04
N ARG A 151 -17.11 -6.10 -5.90
CA ARG A 151 -17.12 -6.90 -4.67
C ARG A 151 -16.04 -7.98 -4.76
N VAL A 152 -15.05 -7.92 -3.88
CA VAL A 152 -14.00 -8.93 -3.76
C VAL A 152 -14.19 -9.66 -2.45
N GLU A 153 -14.68 -10.89 -2.49
CA GLU A 153 -14.69 -11.77 -1.33
C GLU A 153 -13.68 -12.88 -1.55
N GLN A 154 -12.45 -12.64 -1.11
CA GLN A 154 -11.43 -13.67 -1.11
C GLN A 154 -11.79 -14.73 -0.07
N ASN A 155 -11.80 -15.97 -0.50
CA ASN A 155 -11.78 -17.12 0.40
C ASN A 155 -10.76 -18.13 -0.11
N ASP A 156 -10.35 -19.07 0.75
CA ASP A 156 -9.31 -20.06 0.47
C ASP A 156 -9.63 -20.96 -0.76
N THR A 157 -10.88 -20.92 -1.25
CA THR A 157 -11.36 -21.78 -2.35
C THR A 157 -11.62 -21.01 -3.65
N SER A 158 -11.77 -19.68 -3.62
CA SER A 158 -12.11 -18.84 -4.78
C SER A 158 -11.59 -17.41 -4.62
N PRO A 159 -10.44 -17.05 -5.23
CA PRO A 159 -9.79 -15.76 -4.97
C PRO A 159 -10.19 -14.60 -5.91
N ASN A 160 -11.23 -14.64 -6.77
CA ASN A 160 -11.44 -13.51 -7.72
C ASN A 160 -12.88 -13.15 -8.19
N LEU A 161 -13.32 -11.95 -7.80
CA LEU A 161 -13.70 -10.76 -8.60
C LEU A 161 -14.75 -10.74 -9.73
N ILE A 162 -15.12 -11.85 -10.40
CA ILE A 162 -16.25 -11.84 -11.36
C ILE A 162 -17.09 -13.08 -11.13
N GLY A 163 -18.33 -12.85 -10.71
CA GLY A 163 -19.27 -13.88 -10.29
C GLY A 163 -19.49 -14.96 -11.33
N GLY A 164 -19.36 -16.21 -10.89
CA GLY A 164 -19.62 -17.39 -11.69
C GLY A 164 -19.74 -18.63 -10.82
N TYR A 165 -20.54 -19.59 -11.28
CA TYR A 165 -20.58 -20.97 -10.79
C TYR A 165 -19.17 -21.58 -10.76
N SER A 166 -18.90 -22.52 -9.83
CA SER A 166 -17.58 -23.13 -9.64
C SER A 166 -17.01 -23.86 -10.87
N GLY A 167 -17.84 -24.12 -11.89
CA GLY A 167 -17.41 -24.67 -13.19
C GLY A 167 -16.94 -23.64 -14.23
N ASN A 168 -16.98 -22.35 -13.91
CA ASN A 168 -16.55 -21.30 -14.84
C ASN A 168 -15.01 -21.24 -14.90
N ARG A 169 -14.41 -21.59 -16.04
CA ARG A 169 -12.96 -21.56 -16.27
C ARG A 169 -12.65 -20.95 -17.64
N VAL A 170 -11.56 -20.21 -17.72
CA VAL A 170 -10.96 -19.77 -18.99
C VAL A 170 -9.78 -20.69 -19.31
N THR A 171 -9.67 -21.15 -20.55
CA THR A 171 -8.56 -21.98 -21.02
C THR A 171 -7.26 -21.18 -21.06
N ASP A 172 -6.13 -21.85 -20.83
CA ASP A 172 -4.81 -21.22 -20.85
C ASP A 172 -4.55 -20.50 -22.19
N GLY A 173 -3.91 -19.33 -22.11
CA GLY A 173 -3.52 -18.52 -23.28
C GLY A 173 -4.57 -17.52 -23.78
N VAL A 174 -5.74 -17.42 -23.13
CA VAL A 174 -6.76 -16.43 -23.48
C VAL A 174 -6.59 -15.14 -22.65
N ALA A 175 -6.32 -14.02 -23.33
CA ALA A 175 -6.28 -12.69 -22.71
C ALA A 175 -7.61 -11.94 -22.94
N GLY A 176 -8.16 -11.32 -21.89
CA GLY A 176 -9.36 -10.48 -21.98
C GLY A 176 -10.71 -11.22 -21.97
N ALA A 177 -10.77 -12.45 -21.48
CA ALA A 177 -12.04 -13.18 -21.33
C ALA A 177 -12.92 -12.57 -20.23
N THR A 178 -14.21 -12.37 -20.54
CA THR A 178 -15.25 -12.00 -19.57
C THR A 178 -16.19 -13.18 -19.37
N ILE A 179 -16.30 -13.66 -18.12
CA ILE A 179 -17.31 -14.66 -17.77
C ILE A 179 -18.57 -13.92 -17.33
N GLY A 180 -19.58 -13.86 -18.21
CA GLY A 180 -20.89 -13.30 -17.90
C GLY A 180 -21.85 -14.38 -17.40
N GLY A 181 -22.40 -14.21 -16.20
CA GLY A 181 -23.46 -15.10 -15.70
C GLY A 181 -24.81 -14.80 -16.38
N ASP A 182 -25.34 -15.77 -17.13
CA ASP A 182 -26.74 -15.82 -17.56
C ASP A 182 -27.37 -17.08 -16.90
N TRP A 183 -28.40 -16.89 -16.06
CA TRP A 183 -29.17 -17.99 -15.44
C TRP A 183 -30.41 -18.40 -16.25
N ARG A 184 -30.64 -17.94 -17.49
CA ARG A 184 -31.75 -18.45 -18.30
C ARG A 184 -31.52 -19.92 -18.62
N ALA A 185 -32.12 -20.76 -17.76
CA ALA A 185 -32.40 -22.15 -18.01
C ALA A 185 -32.98 -22.28 -19.42
N MET A 186 -32.15 -22.72 -20.36
CA MET A 186 -32.62 -23.35 -21.58
C MET A 186 -33.46 -24.55 -21.12
N ARG A 187 -34.78 -24.37 -21.05
CA ARG A 187 -35.70 -25.47 -21.22
C ARG A 187 -35.50 -25.97 -22.64
N ALA A 188 -34.56 -26.90 -22.78
CA ALA A 188 -34.67 -27.92 -23.78
C ALA A 188 -35.96 -28.69 -23.48
N THR A 189 -37.02 -28.42 -24.23
CA THR A 189 -38.17 -29.31 -24.29
C THR A 189 -38.71 -29.33 -25.70
N SER A 190 -38.25 -30.37 -26.40
CA SER A 190 -38.91 -31.09 -27.49
C SER A 190 -38.92 -30.47 -28.89
N CYS A 191 -37.85 -30.78 -29.64
CA CYS A 191 -38.02 -31.27 -31.01
C CYS A 191 -38.76 -32.61 -30.94
N LEU A 192 -40.04 -32.62 -31.30
CA LEU A 192 -40.80 -33.83 -31.63
C LEU A 192 -41.23 -33.68 -33.08
N LEU A 193 -40.41 -34.24 -33.97
CA LEU A 193 -40.77 -34.56 -35.34
C LEU A 193 -41.11 -36.06 -35.40
N TRP A 194 -42.08 -36.42 -36.24
CA TRP A 194 -42.72 -37.72 -36.51
C TRP A 194 -43.86 -38.08 -35.53
N THR A 195 -45.09 -38.36 -35.97
CA THR A 195 -45.62 -38.81 -37.27
C THR A 195 -46.62 -37.85 -37.92
#